data_AF-A0A354HHI1-F1
#
_entry.id   AF-A0A354HHI1-F1
#
_cell.length_a   1.000
_cell.length_b   1.000
_cell.length_c   1.000
_cell.angle_alpha   90.00
_cell.angle_beta   90.00
_cell.angle_gamma   90.00
#
_symmetry.space_group_name_H-M   'P 1'
#
loop_
_entity.id
_entity.type
_entity.pdbx_description
1 polymer ?
#
loop_
_entity_poly.entity_id
_entity_poly.type
_entity_poly.pdbx_seq_one_letter_code
_entity_poly.pdbx_strand_id
1 'polypeptide(L)' 'MVNGLQRFKEFFEEYSDNYVLIGGTACSIIFDEIGIDFRATKDLDIVLIIENIDDAFACAPVGFYQSGRLYD' A
#
# COMPACT_ATOMS: atom_id res chain seq x y z
N MET A 1 -9.20 -3.59 -11.05
CA MET A 1 -8.50 -3.97 -9.81
C MET A 1 -7.07 -3.48 -9.91
N VAL A 2 -6.56 -2.70 -8.95
CA VAL A 2 -5.18 -2.21 -8.96
C VAL A 2 -4.27 -3.38 -8.60
N ASN A 3 -3.66 -4.05 -9.59
CA ASN A 3 -2.89 -5.30 -9.36
C ASN A 3 -1.79 -5.15 -8.29
N GLY A 4 -1.15 -3.98 -8.20
CA GLY A 4 -0.12 -3.69 -7.20
C GLY A 4 -0.65 -3.53 -5.77
N LEU A 5 -1.91 -3.10 -5.59
CA LEU A 5 -2.49 -2.84 -4.27
C LEU A 5 -2.73 -4.14 -3.49
N GLN A 6 -3.29 -5.16 -4.14
CA GLN A 6 -3.61 -6.41 -3.45
C GLN A 6 -2.34 -7.08 -2.91
N ARG A 7 -1.29 -7.15 -3.72
CA ARG A 7 0.02 -7.69 -3.31
C ARG A 7 0.70 -6.85 -2.24
N PHE A 8 0.54 -5.53 -2.29
CA PHE A 8 1.03 -4.65 -1.24
C PHE A 8 0.31 -4.94 0.08
N LYS A 9 -1.03 -5.06 0.07
CA LYS A 9 -1.81 -5.40 1.27
C LYS A 9 -1.41 -6.76 1.86
N GLU A 10 -1.21 -7.77 1.02
CA GLU A 10 -0.75 -9.10 1.45
C GLU A 10 0.67 -9.07 2.02
N PHE A 11 1.60 -8.36 1.40
CA PHE A 11 2.98 -8.29 1.87
C PHE A 11 3.10 -7.49 3.19
N PHE A 12 2.27 -6.47 3.37
CA PHE A 12 2.32 -5.57 4.51
C PHE A 12 1.21 -5.84 5.56
N GLU A 13 0.56 -7.00 5.53
CA GLU A 13 -0.54 -7.36 6.45
C GLU A 13 -0.10 -7.28 7.92
N GLU A 14 1.07 -7.84 8.24
CA GLU A 14 1.66 -7.81 9.59
C GLU A 14 2.18 -6.43 10.01
N TYR A 15 2.25 -5.47 9.09
CA TYR A 15 2.75 -4.11 9.31
C TYR A 15 1.66 -3.05 9.23
N SER A 16 0.39 -3.43 9.40
CA SER A 16 -0.76 -2.54 9.24
C SER A 16 -0.78 -1.36 10.22
N ASP A 17 -0.11 -1.47 11.37
CA ASP A 17 0.04 -0.38 12.35
C ASP A 17 1.24 0.54 12.02
N ASN A 18 2.05 0.25 11.01
CA ASN A 18 3.28 1.00 10.69
C ASN A 18 3.07 2.10 9.65
N TYR A 19 1.96 2.09 8.91
CA TYR A 19 1.71 3.05 7.83
C TYR A 19 0.22 3.27 7.59
N VAL A 20 -0.08 4.36 6.87
CA VAL A 20 -1.42 4.62 6.32
C VAL A 20 -1.31 4.84 4.82
N LEU A 21 -2.16 4.16 4.05
CA LEU A 21 -2.29 4.39 2.61
C LEU A 21 -3.07 5.70 2.38
N ILE A 22 -2.52 6.56 1.53
CA ILE A 22 -3.11 7.85 1.17
C ILE A 22 -3.19 8.01 -0.36
N GLY A 23 -3.56 9.19 -0.82
CA GLY A 23 -3.53 9.53 -2.25
C GLY A 23 -4.61 8.85 -3.07
N GLY A 24 -4.36 8.73 -4.38
CA GLY A 24 -5.34 8.24 -5.35
C GLY A 24 -5.80 6.81 -5.11
N THR A 25 -4.89 5.94 -4.65
CA THR A 25 -5.24 4.55 -4.35
C THR A 25 -6.17 4.44 -3.14
N ALA A 26 -5.94 5.22 -2.07
CA ALA A 26 -6.85 5.25 -0.93
C ALA A 26 -8.25 5.74 -1.35
N CYS A 27 -8.33 6.82 -2.13
CA CYS A 27 -9.60 7.29 -2.69
C CYS A 27 -10.29 6.22 -3.53
N SER A 28 -9.55 5.46 -4.35
CA SER A 28 -10.14 4.42 -5.19
C SER A 28 -10.81 3.30 -4.38
N ILE A 29 -10.27 2.94 -3.22
CA ILE A 29 -10.87 1.93 -2.33
C ILE A 29 -12.17 2.46 -1.74
N ILE A 30 -12.15 3.69 -1.20
CA ILE A 30 -13.31 4.31 -0.55
C ILE A 30 -14.44 4.54 -1.56
N PHE A 31 -14.11 4.97 -2.79
CA PHE A 31 -15.13 5.22 -3.80
C PHE A 31 -15.73 3.94 -4.40
N ASP A 32 -14.95 2.86 -4.49
CA ASP A 32 -15.44 1.54 -4.89
C ASP A 32 -16.52 1.02 -3.90
N GLU A 33 -16.32 1.24 -2.58
CA GLU A 33 -17.30 0.87 -1.54
C GLU A 33 -18.67 1.56 -1.70
N ILE A 34 -18.71 2.74 -2.32
CA ILE A 34 -19.96 3.48 -2.58
C ILE A 34 -20.38 3.45 -4.05
N GLY A 35 -19.76 2.58 -4.87
CA GLY A 35 -20.12 2.37 -6.27
C GLY A 35 -19.83 3.55 -7.20
N ILE A 36 -18.85 4.38 -6.86
CA ILE A 36 -18.42 5.52 -7.68
C ILE A 36 -17.10 5.17 -8.36
N ASP A 37 -17.07 5.29 -9.69
CA ASP A 37 -15.83 5.13 -10.45
C ASP A 37 -14.81 6.22 -10.11
N PHE A 38 -13.62 5.80 -9.68
CA PHE A 38 -12.48 6.69 -9.44
C PHE A 38 -11.27 6.26 -10.27
N ARG A 39 -10.56 7.23 -10.84
CA ARG A 39 -9.34 6.96 -11.61
C ARG A 39 -8.20 6.58 -10.67
N ALA A 40 -7.88 5.29 -10.61
CA ALA A 40 -6.71 4.81 -9.89
C ALA A 40 -5.38 5.35 -10.50
N THR A 41 -4.42 5.62 -9.62
CA THR A 41 -3.04 5.98 -9.96
C THR A 41 -2.18 4.71 -10.09
N LYS A 42 -1.04 4.81 -10.77
CA LYS A 42 -0.10 3.67 -10.91
C LYS A 42 0.83 3.51 -9.70
N ASP A 43 0.92 4.56 -8.88
CA ASP A 43 1.81 4.65 -7.73
C ASP A 43 1.01 4.45 -6.42
N LEU A 44 1.72 4.07 -5.35
CA LEU A 44 1.19 3.96 -3.99
C LEU A 44 1.81 5.06 -3.13
N ASP A 45 0.97 5.90 -2.55
CA ASP A 45 1.38 6.92 -1.58
C ASP A 45 1.08 6.42 -0.17
N ILE A 46 2.10 6.38 0.70
CA ILE A 46 1.95 5.99 2.11
C ILE A 46 2.58 7.03 3.02
N VAL A 47 2.01 7.19 4.22
CA VAL A 47 2.65 7.89 5.34
C VAL A 47 3.08 6.86 6.37
N LEU A 48 4.27 7.03 6.94
CA LEU A 48 4.81 6.13 7.95
C LEU A 48 4.48 6.64 9.35
N ILE A 49 4.13 5.72 10.25
CA ILE A 49 3.92 5.99 11.67
C ILE A 49 5.24 5.72 12.38
N ILE A 50 6.03 6.77 12.59
CA ILE A 50 7.42 6.67 13.05
C ILE A 50 7.53 5.95 14.41
N GLU A 51 6.56 6.18 15.29
CA GLU A 51 6.47 5.58 16.62
C GLU A 51 6.38 4.05 16.58
N ASN A 52 5.92 3.48 15.46
CA ASN A 52 5.69 2.05 15.31
C ASN A 52 6.77 1.37 14.46
N ILE A 53 7.78 2.10 13.97
CA ILE A 53 8.84 1.52 13.12
C ILE A 53 9.84 0.73 13.98
N ASP A 54 10.09 -0.52 13.57
CA ASP A 54 11.19 -1.36 14.06
C ASP A 54 12.15 -1.75 12.91
N ASP A 55 13.22 -2.47 13.24
CA ASP A 55 14.23 -2.91 12.27
C ASP A 55 13.63 -3.81 11.17
N ALA A 56 12.60 -4.59 11.50
CA ALA A 56 11.94 -5.50 10.56
C ALA A 56 11.16 -4.69 9.51
N PHE A 57 10.32 -3.76 9.96
CA PHE A 57 9.57 -2.88 9.09
C PHE A 57 10.49 -1.97 8.28
N ALA A 58 11.57 -1.44 8.85
CA ALA A 58 12.53 -0.60 8.13
C ALA A 58 13.15 -1.30 6.92
N CYS A 59 13.31 -2.64 6.98
CA CYS A 59 13.83 -3.44 5.87
C CYS A 59 12.74 -3.94 4.90
N ALA A 60 11.48 -4.01 5.33
CA ALA A 60 10.38 -4.60 4.56
C ALA A 60 10.14 -3.92 3.18
N PRO A 61 10.14 -2.58 3.03
CA PRO A 61 10.01 -1.92 1.73
C PRO A 61 11.07 -2.31 0.71
N VAL A 62 12.31 -2.52 1.16
CA VAL A 62 13.42 -2.96 0.30
C VAL A 62 13.15 -4.37 -0.22
N GLY A 63 12.74 -5.29 0.66
CA GLY A 63 12.37 -6.66 0.29
C GLY A 63 11.19 -6.71 -0.68
N PHE A 64 10.18 -5.86 -0.47
CA PHE A 64 9.05 -5.74 -1.38
C PHE A 64 9.48 -5.26 -2.77
N TYR A 65 10.26 -4.18 -2.86
CA TYR A 65 10.74 -3.64 -4.13
C TYR A 65 11.60 -4.66 -4.90
N GLN A 66 12.54 -5.33 -4.22
CA GLN A 66 13.41 -6.33 -4.83
C GLN A 66 12.65 -7.55 -5.37
N SER A 67 11.48 -7.85 -4.81
CA SER A 67 10.67 -8.99 -5.25
C SER A 67 9.87 -8.75 -6.53
N GLY A 68 9.88 -7.53 -7.10
CA GLY A 68 9.19 -7.20 -8.36
C GLY A 68 7.65 -7.18 -8.27
N ARG A 69 7.07 -7.37 -7.08
CA ARG A 69 5.64 -7.62 -6.88
C ARG A 69 4.70 -6.48 -7.27
N LEU A 70 5.20 -5.26 -7.51
CA LEU A 70 4.37 -4.08 -7.82
C LEU A 70 3.81 -4.04 -9.25
N TYR A 71 4.50 -4.59 -10.25
CA TYR A 71 4.22 -4.29 -11.67
C TYR A 71 3.90 -5.50 -12.57
N ASP A 72 3.91 -6.73 -12.05
CA ASP A 72 3.52 -7.93 -12.82
C ASP A 72 2.00 -8.14 -12.93
#